data_AF-A0A960S2N3-F1
#
_entry.id   AF-A0A960S2N3-F1
#
_cell.length_a   1.000
_cell.length_b   1.000
_cell.length_c   1.000
_cell.angle_alpha   90.00
_cell.angle_beta   90.00
_cell.angle_gamma   90.00
#
_symmetry.space_group_name_H-M   'P 1'
#
loop_
_entity.id
_entity.type
_entity.pdbx_description
1 polymer ?
#
loop_
_entity_poly.entity_id
_entity_poly.type
_entity_poly.pdbx_seq_one_letter_code
_entity_poly.pdbx_strand_id
1 'polypeptide(L)'
;MKAFDELIEICETLHGPKGCPWDKKQTFQSLRPHVLEEVHELLDAIDDEDFKGMAEELGDLLFQILFFAKLGDKGGHFTLEEIITTVNEKLVRRHPHVFGDAEARTPDEVERHWEKVKKEEKKERKNLLEGIPKTLTGLARAQKVIAKALRSKLPLPKGEEETSAEVALGDQLLDLVIQAHGEKIDAESALRTALKRYEALLASY
;
A
#
# COMPACT_ATOMS: atom_id res chain seq x y z
N MET A 1 -17.55 8.43 -17.51
CA MET A 1 -18.28 7.15 -17.31
C MET A 1 -19.42 7.50 -16.38
N LYS A 2 -20.69 7.35 -16.77
CA LYS A 2 -21.80 8.03 -16.09
C LYS A 2 -21.76 7.92 -14.55
N ALA A 3 -21.57 6.72 -14.01
CA ALA A 3 -21.50 6.51 -12.56
C ALA A 3 -20.30 7.21 -11.87
N PHE A 4 -19.15 7.30 -12.53
CA PHE A 4 -17.98 8.01 -12.01
C PHE A 4 -18.16 9.53 -12.07
N ASP A 5 -18.76 10.02 -13.15
CA ASP A 5 -19.06 11.44 -13.31
C ASP A 5 -20.09 11.87 -12.23
N GLU A 6 -21.10 11.04 -11.97
CA GLU A 6 -22.06 11.23 -10.86
C GLU A 6 -21.37 11.25 -9.47
N LEU A 7 -20.39 10.37 -9.22
CA LEU A 7 -19.66 10.36 -7.95
C LEU A 7 -18.81 11.63 -7.76
N ILE A 8 -18.19 12.14 -8.82
CA ILE A 8 -17.47 13.42 -8.79
C ILE A 8 -18.44 14.55 -8.44
N GLU A 9 -19.60 14.61 -9.09
CA GLU A 9 -20.63 15.63 -8.80
C GLU A 9 -21.14 15.56 -7.36
N ILE A 10 -21.29 14.35 -6.81
CA ILE A 10 -21.64 14.15 -5.40
C ILE A 10 -20.55 14.75 -4.50
N CYS A 11 -19.27 14.41 -4.75
CA CYS A 11 -18.15 14.93 -3.97
C CYS A 11 -18.09 16.47 -4.03
N GLU A 12 -18.28 17.07 -5.20
CA GLU A 12 -18.37 18.52 -5.40
C GLU A 12 -19.53 19.14 -4.60
N THR A 13 -20.70 18.50 -4.65
CA THR A 13 -21.90 18.97 -3.94
C THR A 13 -21.70 18.96 -2.43
N LEU A 14 -21.12 17.88 -1.88
CA LEU A 14 -20.77 17.77 -0.46
C LEU A 14 -19.81 18.88 0.00
N HIS A 15 -18.93 19.32 -0.90
CA HIS A 15 -17.93 20.37 -0.64
C HIS A 15 -18.38 21.79 -0.99
N GLY A 16 -19.52 21.94 -1.67
CA GLY A 16 -20.07 23.20 -2.17
C GLY A 16 -20.75 24.05 -1.09
N PRO A 17 -21.22 25.28 -1.38
CA PRO A 17 -21.70 26.23 -0.37
C PRO A 17 -22.80 25.69 0.56
N LYS A 18 -23.72 24.87 0.05
CA LYS A 18 -24.78 24.19 0.82
C LYS A 18 -24.45 22.76 1.25
N GLY A 19 -23.24 22.30 0.96
CA GLY A 19 -22.77 20.95 1.27
C GLY A 19 -22.53 20.70 2.76
N CYS A 20 -22.13 19.47 3.08
CA CYS A 20 -21.98 18.95 4.42
C CYS A 20 -20.93 19.72 5.24
N PRO A 21 -21.27 20.18 6.47
CA PRO A 21 -20.31 20.82 7.36
C PRO A 21 -19.15 19.91 7.77
N TRP A 22 -19.39 18.59 7.85
CA TRP A 22 -18.35 17.62 8.19
C TRP A 22 -17.34 17.47 7.05
N ASP A 23 -17.78 17.41 5.79
CA ASP A 23 -16.85 17.28 4.66
C ASP A 23 -15.98 18.53 4.50
N LYS A 24 -16.60 19.71 4.62
CA LYS A 24 -15.90 21.01 4.48
C LYS A 24 -14.81 21.25 5.51
N LYS A 25 -14.92 20.69 6.72
CA LYS A 25 -13.93 20.88 7.79
C LYS A 25 -12.74 19.92 7.68
N GLN A 26 -12.77 18.94 6.76
CA GLN A 26 -11.71 17.95 6.65
C GLN A 26 -10.42 18.54 6.08
N THR A 27 -9.32 17.88 6.44
CA THR A 27 -7.96 18.17 6.00
C THR A 27 -7.30 16.86 5.60
N PHE A 28 -6.17 16.92 4.89
CA PHE A 28 -5.39 15.71 4.58
C PHE A 28 -5.02 14.89 5.82
N GLN A 29 -4.81 15.55 6.95
CA GLN A 29 -4.43 14.92 8.21
C GLN A 29 -5.62 14.24 8.89
N SER A 30 -6.81 14.86 8.87
CA SER A 30 -8.00 14.29 9.50
C SER A 30 -8.57 13.09 8.74
N LEU A 31 -8.28 12.97 7.44
CA LEU A 31 -8.69 11.81 6.62
C LEU A 31 -7.80 10.58 6.76
N ARG A 32 -6.62 10.69 7.39
CA ARG A 32 -5.70 9.55 7.58
C ARG A 32 -6.33 8.32 8.26
N PRO A 33 -7.04 8.45 9.40
CA PRO A 33 -7.67 7.30 10.04
C PRO A 33 -8.70 6.64 9.12
N HIS A 34 -9.50 7.43 8.40
CA HIS A 34 -10.52 6.90 7.49
C HIS A 34 -9.90 6.09 6.36
N VAL A 35 -8.87 6.59 5.68
CA VAL A 35 -8.16 5.79 4.65
C VAL A 35 -7.61 4.49 5.23
N LEU A 36 -7.13 4.50 6.48
CA LEU A 36 -6.62 3.29 7.10
C LEU A 36 -7.74 2.29 7.39
N GLU A 37 -8.90 2.77 7.85
CA GLU A 37 -10.12 2.00 8.13
C GLU A 37 -10.62 1.29 6.87
N GLU A 38 -10.92 2.04 5.79
CA GLU A 38 -11.42 1.44 4.53
C GLU A 38 -10.44 0.42 3.93
N VAL A 39 -9.12 0.64 4.11
CA VAL A 39 -8.11 -0.34 3.67
C VAL A 39 -8.22 -1.63 4.47
N HIS A 40 -8.43 -1.56 5.79
CA HIS A 40 -8.56 -2.76 6.61
C HIS A 40 -9.90 -3.46 6.39
N GLU A 41 -10.99 -2.72 6.20
CA GLU A 41 -12.29 -3.30 5.86
C GLU A 41 -12.22 -4.03 4.51
N LEU A 42 -11.54 -3.45 3.50
CA LEU A 42 -11.26 -4.15 2.25
C LEU A 42 -10.44 -5.43 2.48
N LEU A 43 -9.42 -5.36 3.34
CA LEU A 43 -8.59 -6.53 3.64
C LEU A 43 -9.38 -7.62 4.37
N ASP A 44 -10.35 -7.26 5.22
CA ASP A 44 -11.21 -8.22 5.91
C ASP A 44 -12.19 -8.86 4.93
N ALA A 45 -12.81 -8.06 4.05
CA ALA A 45 -13.65 -8.57 2.98
C ALA A 45 -12.90 -9.55 2.06
N ILE A 46 -11.63 -9.26 1.72
CA ILE A 46 -10.76 -10.17 0.97
C ILE A 46 -10.53 -11.48 1.74
N ASP A 47 -10.18 -11.41 3.01
CA ASP A 47 -9.90 -12.59 3.84
C ASP A 47 -11.15 -13.46 4.06
N ASP A 48 -12.34 -12.86 4.04
CA ASP A 48 -13.64 -13.54 4.14
C ASP A 48 -14.22 -14.00 2.79
N GLU A 49 -13.54 -13.71 1.68
CA GLU A 49 -14.08 -13.90 0.31
C GLU A 49 -15.45 -13.22 0.11
N ASP A 50 -15.74 -12.13 0.84
CA ASP A 50 -16.96 -11.36 0.71
C ASP A 50 -16.87 -10.39 -0.48
N PHE A 51 -17.21 -10.89 -1.67
CA PHE A 51 -17.18 -10.09 -2.90
C PHE A 51 -18.09 -8.86 -2.88
N LYS A 52 -19.17 -8.88 -2.08
CA LYS A 52 -20.06 -7.72 -1.97
C LYS A 52 -19.40 -6.66 -1.09
N GLY A 53 -18.87 -7.06 0.07
CA GLY A 53 -18.05 -6.21 0.92
C GLY A 53 -16.89 -5.61 0.13
N MET A 54 -16.13 -6.42 -0.61
CA MET A 54 -15.03 -5.91 -1.45
C MET A 54 -15.47 -4.79 -2.41
N ALA A 55 -16.66 -4.90 -3.02
CA ALA A 55 -17.17 -3.87 -3.93
C ALA A 55 -17.58 -2.58 -3.20
N GLU A 56 -18.09 -2.70 -1.97
CA GLU A 56 -18.42 -1.58 -1.07
C GLU A 56 -17.15 -0.83 -0.68
N GLU A 57 -16.18 -1.53 -0.09
CA GLU A 57 -14.92 -0.92 0.40
C GLU A 57 -14.04 -0.34 -0.71
N LEU A 58 -14.06 -0.96 -1.91
CA LEU A 58 -13.42 -0.37 -3.10
C LEU A 58 -14.10 0.94 -3.53
N GLY A 59 -15.41 1.04 -3.34
CA GLY A 59 -16.17 2.27 -3.55
C GLY A 59 -15.78 3.36 -2.56
N ASP A 60 -15.64 3.01 -1.28
CA ASP A 60 -15.24 3.95 -0.24
C ASP A 60 -13.80 4.43 -0.40
N LEU A 61 -12.87 3.54 -0.75
CA LEU A 61 -11.51 3.94 -1.14
C LEU A 61 -11.49 4.86 -2.37
N LEU A 62 -12.34 4.60 -3.37
CA LEU A 62 -12.47 5.48 -4.53
C LEU A 62 -13.01 6.86 -4.11
N PHE A 63 -14.00 6.91 -3.22
CA PHE A 63 -14.51 8.17 -2.67
C PHE A 63 -13.44 8.92 -1.88
N GLN A 64 -12.64 8.25 -1.06
CA GLN A 64 -11.51 8.86 -0.36
C GLN A 64 -10.53 9.49 -1.36
N ILE A 65 -10.16 8.80 -2.45
CA ILE A 65 -9.28 9.38 -3.50
C ILE A 65 -9.86 10.68 -4.07
N LEU A 66 -11.16 10.70 -4.39
CA LEU A 66 -11.84 11.90 -4.89
C LEU A 66 -11.87 13.02 -3.83
N PHE A 67 -12.05 12.67 -2.56
CA PHE A 67 -11.99 13.63 -1.45
C PHE A 67 -10.60 14.28 -1.36
N PHE A 68 -9.52 13.49 -1.38
CA PHE A 68 -8.15 14.00 -1.39
C PHE A 68 -7.89 14.87 -2.61
N ALA A 69 -8.37 14.48 -3.80
CA ALA A 69 -8.27 15.29 -5.00
C ALA A 69 -9.00 16.63 -4.83
N LYS A 70 -10.18 16.63 -4.20
CA LYS A 70 -10.93 17.87 -3.95
C LYS A 70 -10.24 18.81 -2.97
N LEU A 71 -9.63 18.28 -1.91
CA LEU A 71 -8.82 19.08 -0.99
C LEU A 71 -7.56 19.63 -1.68
N GLY A 72 -6.92 18.84 -2.54
CA GLY A 72 -5.80 19.27 -3.38
C GLY A 72 -6.17 20.43 -4.28
N ASP A 73 -7.30 20.32 -4.98
CA ASP A 73 -7.82 21.33 -5.89
C ASP A 73 -8.15 22.64 -5.16
N LYS A 74 -8.89 22.55 -4.04
CA LYS A 74 -9.21 23.71 -3.18
C LYS A 74 -7.96 24.42 -2.65
N GLY A 75 -6.89 23.66 -2.37
CA GLY A 75 -5.61 24.20 -1.90
C GLY A 75 -4.67 24.68 -3.00
N GLY A 76 -5.02 24.50 -4.28
CA GLY A 76 -4.13 24.79 -5.40
C GLY A 76 -2.88 23.91 -5.43
N HIS A 77 -2.96 22.68 -4.93
CA HIS A 77 -1.84 21.74 -4.84
C HIS A 77 -1.78 20.76 -6.01
N PHE A 78 -2.91 20.11 -6.32
CA PHE A 78 -3.03 19.18 -7.43
C PHE A 78 -4.51 18.90 -7.75
N THR A 79 -4.79 18.43 -8.97
CA THR A 79 -6.15 18.06 -9.41
C THR A 79 -6.32 16.54 -9.55
N LEU A 80 -7.57 16.09 -9.68
CA LEU A 80 -7.87 14.69 -10.02
C LEU A 80 -7.24 14.28 -11.36
N GLU A 81 -7.26 15.18 -12.35
CA GLU A 81 -6.66 14.96 -13.66
C GLU A 81 -5.15 14.76 -13.57
N GLU A 82 -4.46 15.55 -12.75
CA GLU A 82 -3.01 15.41 -12.53
C GLU A 82 -2.68 14.09 -11.82
N ILE A 83 -3.49 13.65 -10.84
CA ILE A 83 -3.33 12.35 -10.18
C ILE A 83 -3.43 11.22 -11.20
N ILE A 84 -4.48 11.23 -12.04
CA ILE A 84 -4.75 10.20 -13.05
C ILE A 84 -3.65 10.21 -14.12
N THR A 85 -3.27 11.39 -14.62
CA THR A 85 -2.20 11.54 -15.62
C THR A 85 -0.88 11.00 -15.08
N THR A 86 -0.52 11.36 -13.85
CA THR A 86 0.71 10.90 -13.20
C THR A 86 0.76 9.37 -13.07
N VAL A 87 -0.35 8.72 -12.70
CA VAL A 87 -0.37 7.24 -12.61
C VAL A 87 -0.35 6.60 -13.99
N ASN A 88 -1.05 7.15 -14.98
CA ASN A 88 -1.06 6.66 -16.36
C ASN A 88 0.34 6.68 -16.97
N GLU A 89 1.00 7.83 -16.96
CA GLU A 89 2.36 7.98 -17.50
C GLU A 89 3.36 7.03 -16.81
N LYS A 90 3.26 6.91 -15.48
CA LYS A 90 4.09 6.00 -14.69
C LYS A 90 3.86 4.54 -15.07
N LEU A 91 2.60 4.11 -15.22
CA LEU A 91 2.27 2.73 -15.56
C LEU A 91 2.70 2.39 -16.99
N VAL A 92 2.48 3.28 -17.96
CA VAL A 92 2.96 3.12 -19.33
C VAL A 92 4.48 2.98 -19.36
N ARG A 93 5.20 3.91 -18.72
CA ARG A 93 6.66 3.91 -18.69
C ARG A 93 7.25 2.66 -18.02
N ARG A 94 6.60 2.13 -16.99
CA ARG A 94 7.10 0.97 -16.24
C ARG A 94 6.65 -0.39 -16.80
N HIS A 95 5.78 -0.40 -17.81
CA HIS A 95 5.42 -1.60 -18.57
C HIS A 95 5.83 -1.48 -20.05
N PRO A 96 7.14 -1.29 -20.36
CA PRO A 96 7.60 -1.19 -21.73
C PRO A 96 7.41 -2.50 -22.52
N HIS A 97 7.09 -3.60 -21.84
CA HIS A 97 6.75 -4.88 -22.44
C HIS A 97 5.28 -5.02 -22.84
N VAL A 98 4.44 -4.08 -22.40
CA VAL A 98 3.02 -4.00 -22.80
C VAL A 98 2.82 -2.82 -23.75
N PHE A 99 3.45 -1.67 -23.46
CA PHE A 99 3.23 -0.41 -24.18
C PHE A 99 4.41 0.04 -25.04
N GLY A 100 5.44 -0.79 -25.21
CA GLY A 100 6.62 -0.52 -26.02
C GLY A 100 7.20 -1.80 -26.63
N ASP A 101 8.50 -1.80 -26.90
CA ASP A 101 9.17 -2.89 -27.63
C ASP A 101 9.98 -3.86 -26.74
N ALA A 102 9.93 -3.71 -25.41
CA ALA A 102 10.67 -4.61 -24.52
C ALA A 102 10.00 -6.00 -24.47
N GLU A 103 10.78 -7.06 -24.23
CA GLU A 103 10.21 -8.39 -23.95
C GLU A 103 10.29 -8.71 -22.46
N ALA A 104 9.20 -9.19 -21.88
CA ALA A 104 9.19 -9.84 -20.56
C ALA A 104 8.19 -11.00 -20.60
N ARG A 105 8.68 -12.21 -20.36
CA ARG A 105 7.91 -13.46 -20.52
C ARG A 105 7.62 -14.14 -19.17
N THR A 106 8.23 -13.66 -18.10
CA THR A 106 8.02 -14.17 -16.74
C THR A 106 7.75 -13.04 -15.74
N PRO A 107 7.03 -13.30 -14.64
CA PRO A 107 6.84 -12.32 -13.57
C PRO A 107 8.16 -11.74 -13.03
N ASP A 108 9.20 -12.59 -12.91
CA ASP A 108 10.53 -12.17 -12.46
C ASP A 108 11.19 -11.19 -13.44
N GLU A 109 11.00 -11.37 -14.75
CA GLU A 109 11.48 -10.42 -15.77
C GLU A 109 10.73 -9.10 -15.71
N VAL A 110 9.40 -9.14 -15.53
CA VAL A 110 8.56 -7.96 -15.34
C VAL A 110 9.01 -7.15 -14.11
N GLU A 111 9.25 -7.83 -12.97
CA GLU A 111 9.73 -7.17 -11.75
C GLU A 111 11.12 -6.52 -11.97
N ARG A 112 12.04 -7.19 -12.67
CA ARG A 112 13.35 -6.63 -13.01
C ARG A 112 13.23 -5.37 -13.87
N HIS A 113 12.35 -5.36 -14.86
CA HIS A 113 12.08 -4.19 -15.69
C HIS A 113 11.52 -3.03 -14.88
N TRP A 114 10.51 -3.32 -14.05
CA TRP A 114 9.90 -2.33 -13.16
C TRP A 114 10.94 -1.65 -12.26
N GLU A 115 11.80 -2.45 -11.61
CA GLU A 115 12.83 -1.91 -10.72
C GLU A 115 13.95 -1.17 -11.46
N LYS A 116 14.30 -1.58 -12.69
CA LYS A 116 15.25 -0.85 -13.54
C LYS A 116 14.72 0.55 -13.84
N VAL A 117 13.50 0.67 -14.37
CA VAL A 117 12.87 1.96 -14.68
C VAL A 117 12.74 2.82 -13.42
N LYS A 118 12.33 2.23 -12.29
CA LYS A 118 12.22 2.92 -11.00
C LYS A 118 13.56 3.40 -10.43
N LYS A 119 14.69 2.80 -10.81
CA LYS A 119 16.04 3.30 -10.46
C LYS A 119 16.41 4.49 -11.34
N GLU A 120 16.11 4.43 -12.64
CA GLU A 120 16.38 5.51 -13.60
C GLU A 120 15.56 6.79 -13.29
N GLU A 121 14.30 6.63 -12.85
CA GLU A 121 13.44 7.74 -12.40
C GLU A 121 13.96 8.45 -11.14
N LYS A 122 14.68 7.72 -10.26
CA LYS A 122 15.15 8.23 -8.98
C LYS A 122 16.67 8.41 -9.02
N LYS A 123 17.14 9.39 -9.80
CA LYS A 123 18.57 9.71 -9.97
C LYS A 123 19.29 10.10 -8.66
N GLU A 124 18.57 10.40 -7.58
CA GLU A 124 19.12 10.86 -6.30
C GLU A 124 18.62 10.07 -5.08
N ARG A 125 18.64 8.73 -5.10
CA ARG A 125 18.35 7.98 -3.86
C ARG A 125 19.45 8.24 -2.84
N LYS A 126 19.11 8.85 -1.71
CA LYS A 126 20.07 9.17 -0.63
C LYS A 126 20.34 7.97 0.27
N ASN A 127 19.38 7.06 0.40
CA ASN A 127 19.52 5.88 1.25
C ASN A 127 18.88 4.62 0.63
N LEU A 128 19.35 3.45 1.06
CA LEU A 128 18.85 2.17 0.55
C LEU A 128 17.36 1.99 0.84
N LEU A 129 16.89 2.36 2.03
CA LEU A 129 15.52 2.09 2.49
C LEU A 129 14.50 3.12 2.01
N GLU A 130 14.90 4.04 1.13
CA GLU A 130 14.06 5.14 0.66
C GLU A 130 12.81 4.62 -0.06
N GLY A 131 11.64 5.13 0.32
CA GLY A 131 10.36 4.68 -0.22
C GLY A 131 9.76 3.45 0.46
N ILE A 132 10.31 2.98 1.59
CA ILE A 132 9.58 2.08 2.51
C ILE A 132 8.83 2.96 3.53
N PRO A 133 7.49 3.03 3.50
CA PRO A 133 6.74 3.88 4.41
C PRO A 133 7.01 3.53 5.87
N LYS A 134 7.27 4.56 6.69
CA LYS A 134 7.52 4.39 8.13
C LYS A 134 6.27 3.99 8.92
N THR A 135 5.10 4.20 8.33
CA THR A 135 3.78 3.90 8.91
C THR A 135 3.34 2.45 8.71
N LEU A 136 4.10 1.63 7.97
CA LEU A 136 3.82 0.20 7.86
C LEU A 136 3.94 -0.48 9.24
N THR A 137 3.09 -1.49 9.46
CA THR A 137 3.18 -2.41 10.60
C THR A 137 4.55 -3.09 10.66
N GLY A 138 4.90 -3.62 11.84
CA GLY A 138 6.22 -4.22 12.08
C GLY A 138 6.58 -5.30 11.05
N LEU A 139 5.69 -6.26 10.80
CA LEU A 139 5.92 -7.37 9.86
C LEU A 139 5.97 -6.88 8.41
N ALA A 140 4.96 -6.14 7.95
CA ALA A 140 4.96 -5.58 6.60
C ALA A 140 6.21 -4.72 6.33
N ARG A 141 6.65 -3.92 7.30
CA ARG A 141 7.87 -3.11 7.18
C ARG A 141 9.12 -3.98 7.13
N ALA A 142 9.23 -4.96 8.03
CA ALA A 142 10.35 -5.91 8.07
C ALA A 142 10.50 -6.63 6.72
N GLN A 143 9.40 -7.15 6.17
CA GLN A 143 9.39 -7.81 4.86
C GLN A 143 9.92 -6.89 3.75
N LYS A 144 9.47 -5.62 3.69
CA LYS A 144 9.95 -4.68 2.67
C LYS A 144 11.43 -4.34 2.84
N VAL A 145 11.91 -4.20 4.08
CA VAL A 145 13.33 -3.92 4.39
C VAL A 145 14.21 -5.10 3.97
N ILE A 146 13.88 -6.31 4.44
CA ILE A 146 14.61 -7.55 4.14
C ILE A 146 14.64 -7.81 2.62
N ALA A 147 13.48 -7.76 1.96
CA ALA A 147 13.41 -7.95 0.52
C ALA A 147 14.26 -6.92 -0.25
N LYS A 148 14.34 -5.67 0.23
CA LYS A 148 15.15 -4.63 -0.42
C LYS A 148 16.64 -4.82 -0.20
N ALA A 149 17.06 -5.26 0.99
CA ALA A 149 18.44 -5.60 1.29
C ALA A 149 18.92 -6.79 0.44
N LEU A 150 18.15 -7.89 0.43
CA LEU A 150 18.46 -9.11 -0.33
C LEU A 150 18.50 -8.86 -1.84
N ARG A 151 17.53 -8.12 -2.41
CA ARG A 151 17.57 -7.71 -3.83
C ARG A 151 18.79 -6.87 -4.18
N SER A 152 19.31 -6.10 -3.22
CA SER A 152 20.51 -5.29 -3.39
C SER A 152 21.81 -6.06 -3.11
N LYS A 153 21.70 -7.38 -2.84
CA LYS A 153 22.81 -8.28 -2.49
C LYS A 153 23.61 -7.81 -1.27
N LEU A 154 22.96 -7.10 -0.35
CA LEU A 154 23.58 -6.66 0.89
C LEU A 154 23.42 -7.74 1.97
N PRO A 155 24.44 -7.95 2.82
CA PRO A 155 24.30 -8.83 3.96
C PRO A 155 23.21 -8.27 4.88
N LEU A 156 22.37 -9.15 5.40
CA LEU A 156 21.46 -8.78 6.47
C LEU A 156 22.29 -8.59 7.75
N PRO A 157 22.04 -7.52 8.52
CA PRO A 157 22.73 -7.33 9.78
C PRO A 157 22.43 -8.52 10.67
N LYS A 158 23.47 -9.09 11.28
CA LYS A 158 23.30 -10.01 12.40
C LYS A 158 23.04 -9.13 13.63
N GLY A 159 22.10 -9.53 14.47
CA GLY A 159 21.89 -8.88 15.78
C GLY A 159 23.23 -8.73 16.50
N GLU A 160 23.39 -7.64 17.23
CA GLU A 160 24.56 -7.48 18.10
C GLU A 160 24.56 -8.62 19.13
N GLU A 161 25.73 -9.16 19.48
CA GLU A 161 25.86 -10.13 20.57
C GLU A 161 25.59 -9.40 21.91
N GLU A 162 24.33 -9.09 22.30
CA GLU A 162 23.86 -8.64 23.65
C GLU A 162 22.36 -8.19 23.65
N THR A 163 21.56 -8.13 24.72
CA THR A 163 21.64 -8.48 26.17
C THR A 163 20.25 -8.73 26.82
N SER A 164 19.12 -8.49 26.13
CA SER A 164 17.77 -8.57 26.72
C SER A 164 16.85 -9.53 25.97
N ALA A 165 15.85 -10.08 26.67
CA ALA A 165 14.86 -10.98 26.09
C ALA A 165 14.04 -10.31 24.96
N GLU A 166 13.80 -8.99 25.05
CA GLU A 166 13.05 -8.24 24.04
C GLU A 166 13.84 -8.10 22.74
N VAL A 167 15.14 -7.78 22.81
CA VAL A 167 16.02 -7.71 21.63
C VAL A 167 16.11 -9.09 20.96
N ALA A 168 16.32 -10.14 21.76
CA ALA A 168 16.39 -11.51 21.25
C ALA A 168 15.08 -11.95 20.55
N LEU A 169 13.91 -11.58 21.10
CA LEU A 169 12.62 -11.85 20.46
C LEU A 169 12.46 -11.08 19.15
N GLY A 170 12.91 -9.81 19.12
CA GLY A 170 12.91 -9.00 17.89
C GLY A 170 13.72 -9.64 16.76
N ASP A 171 14.92 -10.13 17.07
CA ASP A 171 15.76 -10.83 16.10
C ASP A 171 15.13 -12.15 15.62
N GLN A 172 14.53 -12.92 16.52
CA GLN A 172 13.77 -14.13 16.15
C GLN A 172 12.59 -13.83 15.21
N LEU A 173 11.86 -12.73 15.45
CA LEU A 173 10.79 -12.29 14.56
C LEU A 173 11.34 -11.89 13.18
N LEU A 174 12.50 -11.23 13.11
CA LEU A 174 13.16 -10.90 11.85
C LEU A 174 13.61 -12.18 11.10
N ASP A 175 14.15 -13.17 11.80
CA ASP A 175 14.53 -14.46 11.22
C ASP A 175 13.34 -15.19 10.58
N LEU A 176 12.17 -15.17 11.24
CA LEU A 176 10.93 -15.71 10.68
C LEU A 176 10.52 -14.97 9.39
N VAL A 177 10.68 -13.65 9.35
CA VAL A 177 10.41 -12.85 8.15
C VAL A 177 11.41 -13.16 7.02
N ILE A 178 12.69 -13.40 7.36
CA ILE A 178 13.71 -13.82 6.40
C ILE A 178 13.36 -15.19 5.80
N GLN A 179 12.94 -16.14 6.64
CA GLN A 179 12.47 -17.46 6.20
C GLN A 179 11.27 -17.32 5.26
N ALA A 180 10.23 -16.57 5.67
CA ALA A 180 9.06 -16.32 4.85
C ALA A 180 9.42 -15.74 3.48
N HIS A 181 10.37 -14.79 3.43
CA HIS A 181 10.87 -14.26 2.16
C HIS A 181 11.52 -15.32 1.26
N GLY A 182 12.33 -16.23 1.83
CA GLY A 182 12.94 -17.34 1.10
C GLY A 182 11.91 -18.31 0.51
N GLU A 183 10.79 -18.49 1.20
CA GLU A 183 9.65 -19.32 0.78
C GLU A 183 8.65 -18.58 -0.13
N LYS A 184 8.90 -17.29 -0.45
CA LYS A 184 7.99 -16.40 -1.19
C LYS A 184 6.62 -16.23 -0.51
N ILE A 185 6.59 -16.26 0.81
CA ILE A 185 5.40 -16.06 1.64
C ILE A 185 5.34 -14.60 2.12
N ASP A 186 4.15 -14.00 2.06
CA ASP A 186 3.89 -12.73 2.74
C ASP A 186 3.62 -12.98 4.22
N ALA A 187 4.52 -12.52 5.09
CA ALA A 187 4.48 -12.83 6.53
C ALA A 187 3.31 -12.15 7.26
N GLU A 188 2.94 -10.93 6.87
CA GLU A 188 1.76 -10.23 7.40
C GLU A 188 0.48 -10.99 7.04
N SER A 189 0.28 -11.36 5.77
CA SER A 189 -0.88 -12.17 5.35
C SER A 189 -0.90 -13.55 5.99
N ALA A 190 0.26 -14.19 6.15
CA ALA A 190 0.37 -15.48 6.83
C ALA A 190 -0.06 -15.38 8.30
N LEU A 191 0.33 -14.31 9.00
CA LEU A 191 -0.09 -14.10 10.38
C LEU A 191 -1.58 -13.79 10.47
N ARG A 192 -2.14 -12.94 9.59
CA ARG A 192 -3.60 -12.67 9.53
C ARG A 192 -4.40 -13.97 9.36
N THR A 193 -3.99 -14.80 8.42
CA THR A 193 -4.60 -16.12 8.18
C THR A 193 -4.50 -17.02 9.41
N ALA A 194 -3.35 -17.03 10.10
CA ALA A 194 -3.17 -17.81 11.31
C ALA A 194 -4.03 -17.29 12.47
N LEU A 195 -4.11 -15.98 12.65
CA LEU A 195 -4.88 -15.32 13.71
C LEU A 195 -6.37 -15.59 13.55
N LYS A 196 -6.92 -15.44 12.35
CA LYS A 196 -8.32 -15.76 12.05
C LYS A 196 -8.71 -17.19 12.46
N ARG A 197 -7.84 -18.17 12.15
CA ARG A 197 -8.06 -19.57 12.59
C ARG A 197 -7.99 -19.70 14.11
N TYR A 198 -7.05 -19.02 14.75
CA TYR A 198 -6.89 -19.05 16.20
C TYR A 198 -8.07 -18.41 16.93
N GLU A 199 -8.57 -17.28 16.46
CA GLU A 199 -9.75 -16.60 16.99
C GLU A 199 -11.02 -17.44 16.83
N ALA A 200 -11.21 -18.09 15.67
CA ALA A 200 -12.32 -19.00 15.45
C ALA A 200 -12.31 -20.18 16.44
N LEU A 201 -11.13 -20.71 16.77
CA LEU A 201 -10.99 -21.74 17.81
C LEU A 201 -11.33 -21.19 19.20
N LEU A 202 -10.86 -19.98 19.53
CA LEU A 202 -11.17 -19.35 20.81
C LEU A 202 -12.67 -19.03 20.98
N ALA A 203 -13.35 -18.62 19.91
CA ALA A 203 -14.78 -18.34 19.92
C ALA A 203 -15.66 -19.59 20.14
N SER A 204 -15.07 -20.79 20.10
CA SER A 204 -15.78 -22.05 20.34
C SER A 204 -15.78 -22.52 21.80
N TYR A 205 -15.07 -21.81 22.69
CA TYR A 205 -15.07 -22.02 24.14
C TYR A 205 -16.16 -21.19 24.84
#